data_AF-A0A2M9Q9V2-F1
#
_entry.id   AF-A0A2M9Q9V2-F1
#
_cell.length_a   1.000
_cell.length_b   1.000
_cell.length_c   1.000
_cell.angle_alpha   90.00
_cell.angle_beta   90.00
_cell.angle_gamma   90.00
#
_symmetry.space_group_name_H-M   'P 1'
#
loop_
_entity.id
_entity.type
_entity.pdbx_description
1 polymer ?
#
loop_
_entity_poly.entity_id
_entity_poly.type
_entity_poly.pdbx_seq_one_letter_code
_entity_poly.pdbx_strand_id
1 'polypeptide(L)'
;MNNPKKSYSSEEAIENGDVVNLHGEISNLNRFESFIKNVENGAKDEIRITMYTIEGDPIFYNLNYNGDKIQYTYDNSQDEYAGTGKGIASTSCSNIESRNTENGVEYYLSECSSEVGNSFNFRVSK
;
A
#
# COMPACT_ATOMS: atom_id res chain seq x y z
N MET A 1 2.20 -7.32 -9.56
CA MET A 1 1.93 -6.17 -10.43
C MET A 1 3.16 -5.30 -10.70
N ASN A 2 3.25 -4.66 -11.88
CA ASN A 2 4.28 -3.65 -12.20
C ASN A 2 3.71 -2.25 -12.02
N ASN A 3 4.49 -1.34 -11.42
CA ASN A 3 4.09 0.06 -11.28
C ASN A 3 4.05 0.81 -12.62
N PRO A 4 3.25 1.88 -12.70
CA PRO A 4 3.21 2.75 -13.87
C PRO A 4 4.60 3.31 -14.16
N LYS A 5 4.94 3.50 -15.44
CA LYS A 5 6.21 4.15 -15.82
C LYS A 5 6.15 5.68 -15.81
N LYS A 6 4.93 6.22 -15.83
CA LYS A 6 4.65 7.66 -15.76
C LYS A 6 3.77 7.88 -14.53
N SER A 7 3.97 9.03 -13.89
CA SER A 7 3.06 9.50 -12.84
C SER A 7 1.65 9.67 -13.40
N TYR A 8 0.68 9.41 -12.55
CA TYR A 8 -0.74 9.61 -12.80
C TYR A 8 -1.38 10.35 -11.64
N SER A 9 -2.52 10.98 -11.90
CA SER A 9 -3.30 11.68 -10.88
C SER A 9 -4.07 10.71 -9.98
N SER A 10 -4.59 11.23 -8.86
CA SER A 10 -5.42 10.45 -7.95
C SER A 10 -6.68 9.90 -8.62
N GLU A 11 -7.28 10.66 -9.53
CA GLU A 11 -8.44 10.27 -10.34
C GLU A 11 -8.09 9.13 -11.29
N GLU A 12 -6.98 9.23 -12.02
CA GLU A 12 -6.50 8.17 -12.90
C GLU A 12 -6.20 6.90 -12.11
N ALA A 13 -5.62 7.01 -10.90
CA ALA A 13 -5.38 5.88 -10.01
C ALA A 13 -6.69 5.20 -9.57
N ILE A 14 -7.73 5.98 -9.25
CA ILE A 14 -9.06 5.46 -8.90
C ILE A 14 -9.65 4.68 -10.09
N GLU A 15 -9.58 5.25 -11.30
CA GLU A 15 -10.08 4.61 -12.53
C GLU A 15 -9.30 3.33 -12.86
N ASN A 16 -8.00 3.29 -12.54
CA ASN A 16 -7.16 2.09 -12.68
C ASN A 16 -7.44 1.00 -11.64
N GLY A 17 -8.28 1.28 -10.63
CA GLY A 17 -8.67 0.34 -9.59
C GLY A 17 -7.70 0.26 -8.40
N ASP A 18 -6.81 1.24 -8.26
CA ASP A 18 -5.96 1.35 -7.07
C ASP A 18 -6.81 1.64 -5.83
N VAL A 19 -6.34 1.19 -4.67
CA VAL A 19 -6.77 1.75 -3.40
C VAL A 19 -6.06 3.09 -3.24
N VAL A 20 -6.78 4.20 -3.33
CA VAL A 20 -6.16 5.53 -3.33
C VAL A 20 -6.35 6.18 -1.97
N ASN A 21 -5.27 6.74 -1.41
CA ASN A 21 -5.31 7.59 -0.23
C ASN A 21 -4.80 8.99 -0.60
N LEU A 22 -5.72 9.94 -0.68
CA LEU A 22 -5.44 11.35 -0.87
C LEU A 22 -5.58 12.06 0.48
N HIS A 23 -4.49 12.11 1.24
CA HIS A 23 -4.42 12.79 2.55
C HIS A 23 -5.48 12.37 3.59
N GLY A 24 -5.85 11.08 3.58
CA GLY A 24 -6.85 10.50 4.47
C GLY A 24 -8.22 10.28 3.81
N GLU A 25 -8.45 10.85 2.62
CA GLU A 25 -9.61 10.52 1.79
C GLU A 25 -9.31 9.25 0.99
N ILE A 26 -10.02 8.16 1.33
CA ILE A 26 -9.76 6.84 0.74
C ILE A 26 -10.80 6.50 -0.32
N SER A 27 -10.34 6.21 -1.52
CA SER A 27 -11.15 5.64 -2.61
C SER A 27 -10.87 4.15 -2.80
N ASN A 28 -11.86 3.41 -3.32
CA ASN A 28 -11.79 1.96 -3.52
C ASN A 28 -11.48 1.15 -2.23
N LEU A 29 -11.92 1.63 -1.06
CA LEU A 29 -11.68 0.96 0.22
C LEU A 29 -12.16 -0.50 0.25
N ASN A 30 -13.27 -0.80 -0.43
CA ASN A 30 -13.80 -2.15 -0.61
C ASN A 30 -12.78 -3.13 -1.23
N ARG A 31 -11.85 -2.63 -2.06
CA ARG A 31 -10.78 -3.44 -2.65
C ARG A 31 -9.75 -3.85 -1.59
N PHE A 32 -9.40 -2.95 -0.69
CA PHE A 32 -8.53 -3.23 0.46
C PHE A 32 -9.19 -4.22 1.42
N GLU A 33 -10.47 -4.00 1.77
CA GLU A 33 -11.22 -4.93 2.64
C GLU A 33 -11.32 -6.34 2.04
N SER A 34 -11.51 -6.43 0.72
CA SER A 34 -11.53 -7.72 0.02
C SER A 34 -10.16 -8.40 0.06
N PHE A 35 -9.07 -7.63 -0.07
CA PHE A 35 -7.70 -8.15 0.07
C PHE A 35 -7.44 -8.70 1.46
N ILE A 36 -7.81 -7.98 2.53
CA ILE A 36 -7.68 -8.48 3.91
C ILE A 36 -8.43 -9.79 4.10
N LYS A 37 -9.68 -9.88 3.64
CA LYS A 37 -10.47 -11.13 3.70
C LYS A 37 -9.81 -12.26 2.92
N ASN A 38 -9.20 -11.97 1.77
CA ASN A 38 -8.52 -12.98 0.98
C ASN A 38 -7.27 -13.49 1.71
N VAL A 39 -6.47 -12.60 2.32
CA VAL A 39 -5.31 -12.98 3.14
C VAL A 39 -5.74 -13.85 4.32
N GLU A 40 -6.78 -13.47 5.06
CA GLU A 40 -7.32 -14.23 6.20
C GLU A 40 -7.78 -15.65 5.80
N ASN A 41 -8.28 -15.81 4.58
CA ASN A 41 -8.73 -17.09 4.03
C ASN A 41 -7.63 -17.89 3.31
N GLY A 42 -6.38 -17.40 3.28
CA GLY A 42 -5.29 -18.03 2.53
C GLY A 42 -5.47 -17.95 1.01
N ALA A 43 -6.36 -17.10 0.52
CA ALA A 43 -6.64 -16.92 -0.90
C ALA A 43 -5.66 -15.91 -1.51
N LYS A 44 -4.99 -16.31 -2.59
CA LYS A 44 -4.06 -15.43 -3.33
C LYS A 44 -4.77 -14.17 -3.80
N ASP A 45 -4.15 -13.02 -3.57
CA ASP A 45 -4.67 -11.74 -4.01
C ASP A 45 -3.55 -10.70 -4.13
N GLU A 46 -3.76 -9.65 -4.91
CA GLU A 46 -2.82 -8.54 -5.03
C GLU A 46 -3.53 -7.18 -5.13
N ILE A 47 -3.03 -6.19 -4.39
CA ILE A 47 -3.50 -4.80 -4.47
C ILE A 47 -2.35 -3.82 -4.66
N ARG A 48 -2.66 -2.71 -5.33
CA ARG A 48 -1.89 -1.48 -5.26
C ARG A 48 -2.61 -0.50 -4.35
N ILE A 49 -1.90 0.00 -3.34
CA ILE A 49 -2.30 1.21 -2.64
C ILE A 49 -1.43 2.35 -3.16
N THR A 50 -2.06 3.45 -3.57
CA THR A 50 -1.36 4.66 -4.03
C THR A 50 -1.67 5.79 -3.07
N MET A 51 -0.63 6.31 -2.43
CA MET A 51 -0.72 7.47 -1.54
C MET A 51 -0.08 8.67 -2.20
N TYR A 52 -0.72 9.83 -2.09
CA TYR A 52 -0.22 11.05 -2.69
C TYR A 52 0.52 11.92 -1.68
N THR A 53 1.69 12.45 -2.08
CA THR A 53 2.36 13.54 -1.35
C THR A 53 1.54 14.82 -1.45
N ILE A 54 1.88 15.82 -0.63
CA ILE A 54 1.15 17.10 -0.59
C ILE A 54 1.29 17.84 -1.93
N GLU A 55 2.40 17.61 -2.63
CA GLU A 55 2.69 18.13 -3.97
C GLU A 55 1.95 17.36 -5.07
N GLY A 56 1.37 16.20 -4.77
CA GLY A 56 0.60 15.38 -5.70
C GLY A 56 1.38 14.24 -6.36
N ASP A 57 2.57 13.88 -5.86
CA ASP A 57 3.33 12.75 -6.39
C ASP A 57 2.84 11.42 -5.80
N PRO A 58 2.70 10.36 -6.60
CA PRO A 58 2.27 9.06 -6.13
C PRO A 58 3.42 8.28 -5.49
N ILE A 59 3.11 7.62 -4.37
CA ILE A 59 3.91 6.58 -3.74
C ILE A 59 3.11 5.28 -3.77
N PHE A 60 3.71 4.22 -4.31
CA PHE A 60 3.05 2.93 -4.49
C PHE A 60 3.44 1.94 -3.41
N TYR A 61 2.42 1.29 -2.85
CA TYR A 61 2.53 0.23 -1.86
C TYR A 61 1.82 -1.00 -2.42
N ASN A 62 2.60 -1.87 -3.06
CA ASN A 62 2.06 -3.09 -3.67
C ASN A 62 2.11 -4.24 -2.67
N LEU A 63 0.96 -4.85 -2.38
CA LEU A 63 0.86 -6.06 -1.58
C LEU A 63 0.43 -7.21 -2.49
N ASN A 64 1.27 -8.23 -2.60
CA ASN A 64 0.96 -9.45 -3.34
C ASN A 64 1.02 -10.64 -2.39
N TYR A 65 -0.15 -11.16 -2.01
CA TYR A 65 -0.24 -12.32 -1.15
C TYR A 65 -0.29 -13.60 -1.98
N ASN A 66 0.70 -14.47 -1.77
CA ASN A 66 0.87 -15.68 -2.56
C ASN A 66 0.18 -16.93 -1.95
N GLY A 67 -0.63 -16.75 -0.90
CA GLY A 67 -1.25 -17.84 -0.12
C GLY A 67 -0.45 -18.28 1.10
N ASP A 68 0.73 -17.70 1.32
CA ASP A 68 1.60 -17.94 2.48
C ASP A 68 2.20 -16.63 2.98
N LYS A 69 2.88 -15.88 2.11
CA LYS A 69 3.53 -14.60 2.43
C LYS A 69 3.00 -13.46 1.58
N ILE A 70 3.20 -12.25 2.11
CA ILE A 70 2.99 -10.99 1.39
C ILE A 70 4.31 -10.52 0.82
N GLN A 71 4.38 -10.43 -0.50
CA GLN A 71 5.46 -9.77 -1.22
C GLN A 71 5.10 -8.29 -1.31
N TYR A 72 5.81 -7.48 -0.53
CA TYR A 72 5.61 -6.05 -0.42
C TYR A 72 6.66 -5.31 -1.26
N THR A 73 6.20 -4.33 -2.04
CA THR A 73 7.07 -3.37 -2.74
C THR A 73 6.65 -1.96 -2.40
N TYR A 74 7.60 -1.19 -1.88
CA TYR A 74 7.55 0.24 -1.68
C TYR A 74 8.23 0.93 -2.86
N ASP A 75 7.54 1.87 -3.51
CA ASP A 75 8.06 2.60 -4.65
C ASP A 75 7.68 4.07 -4.54
N ASN A 76 8.67 4.90 -4.19
CA ASN A 76 8.60 6.36 -4.21
C ASN A 76 9.44 6.93 -5.36
N SER A 77 9.72 6.14 -6.41
CA SER A 77 10.56 6.58 -7.53
C SER A 77 9.97 7.75 -8.32
N GLN A 78 8.68 8.04 -8.12
CA GLN A 78 7.96 9.14 -8.75
C GLN A 78 7.75 10.35 -7.83
N ASP A 79 8.14 10.26 -6.56
CA ASP A 79 8.18 11.40 -5.64
C ASP A 79 9.41 12.27 -5.96
N GLU A 80 9.19 13.49 -6.45
CA GLU A 80 10.25 14.44 -6.82
C GLU A 80 11.13 14.81 -5.61
N TYR A 81 10.57 14.79 -4.40
CA TYR A 81 11.19 15.27 -3.16
C TYR A 81 11.67 14.13 -2.23
N ALA A 82 11.62 12.88 -2.66
CA ALA A 82 12.05 11.70 -1.87
C ALA A 82 13.56 11.70 -1.47
N GLY A 83 14.37 12.59 -2.03
CA GLY A 83 15.77 12.77 -1.66
C GLY A 83 16.61 11.50 -1.87
N THR A 84 17.52 11.20 -0.94
CA THR A 84 18.44 10.04 -1.03
C THR A 84 17.75 8.69 -0.81
N GLY A 85 16.53 8.69 -0.27
CA GLY A 85 15.70 7.51 -0.09
C GLY A 85 14.83 7.17 -1.30
N LYS A 86 14.98 7.91 -2.41
CA LYS A 86 14.21 7.70 -3.63
C LYS A 86 14.57 6.38 -4.31
N GLY A 87 13.56 5.59 -4.67
CA GLY A 87 13.72 4.36 -5.42
C GLY A 87 12.64 3.33 -5.13
N ILE A 88 13.02 2.07 -5.34
CA ILE A 88 12.15 0.91 -5.18
C ILE A 88 12.82 -0.02 -4.18
N ALA A 89 12.07 -0.46 -3.18
CA ALA A 89 12.50 -1.43 -2.18
C ALA A 89 11.42 -2.49 -1.98
N SER A 90 11.83 -3.73 -1.72
CA SER A 90 10.89 -4.84 -1.54
C SER A 90 11.29 -5.72 -0.36
N THR A 91 10.30 -6.38 0.22
CA THR A 91 10.50 -7.38 1.26
C THR A 91 9.41 -8.45 1.18
N SER A 92 9.59 -9.54 1.92
CA SER A 92 8.51 -10.47 2.23
C SER A 92 8.11 -10.30 3.69
N CYS A 93 6.82 -10.45 3.99
CA CYS A 93 6.26 -10.40 5.34
C CYS A 93 5.28 -11.56 5.52
N SER A 94 5.20 -12.14 6.73
CA SER A 94 4.25 -13.23 6.99
C SER A 94 2.83 -12.72 7.19
N ASN A 95 2.66 -11.53 7.78
CA ASN A 95 1.36 -11.06 8.24
C ASN A 95 1.09 -9.59 7.85
N ILE A 96 -0.20 -9.27 7.80
CA ILE A 96 -0.73 -7.91 7.90
C ILE A 96 -1.57 -7.84 9.17
N GLU A 97 -1.17 -6.99 10.10
CA GLU A 97 -1.82 -6.82 11.39
C GLU A 97 -2.60 -5.51 11.42
N SER A 98 -3.51 -5.39 12.39
CA SER A 98 -4.27 -4.18 12.61
C SER A 98 -4.31 -3.80 14.09
N ARG A 99 -4.38 -2.50 14.37
CA ARG A 99 -4.62 -1.97 15.71
C ARG A 99 -5.66 -0.86 15.70
N ASN A 100 -6.55 -0.90 16.69
CA ASN A 100 -7.50 0.19 16.91
C ASN A 100 -6.78 1.41 17.49
N THR A 101 -7.11 2.57 16.95
CA THR A 101 -6.64 3.87 17.41
C THR A 101 -7.83 4.76 17.73
N GLU A 102 -7.59 5.91 18.35
CA GLU A 102 -8.64 6.92 18.55
C GLU A 102 -9.28 7.35 17.23
N ASN A 103 -8.47 7.41 16.16
CA ASN A 103 -8.82 8.00 14.87
C ASN A 103 -9.23 6.97 13.80
N GLY A 104 -9.26 5.67 14.10
CA GLY A 104 -9.50 4.65 13.08
C GLY A 104 -8.79 3.33 13.35
N VAL A 105 -8.70 2.50 12.32
CA VAL A 105 -7.93 1.25 12.32
C VAL A 105 -6.67 1.47 11.51
N GLU A 106 -5.53 1.11 12.09
CA GLU A 106 -4.24 1.18 11.41
C GLU A 106 -3.74 -0.22 11.09
N TYR A 107 -3.36 -0.43 9.84
CA TYR A 107 -2.82 -1.68 9.31
C TYR A 107 -1.31 -1.54 9.04
N TYR A 108 -0.56 -2.58 9.41
CA TYR A 108 0.90 -2.62 9.25
C TYR A 108 1.36 -4.04 8.91
N LEU A 109 2.51 -4.17 8.25
CA LEU A 109 3.11 -5.48 7.97
C LEU A 109 3.98 -5.93 9.14
N SER A 110 3.99 -7.23 9.43
CA SER A 110 4.83 -7.81 10.49
C SER A 110 5.57 -9.07 10.02
N GLU A 111 6.56 -9.48 10.81
CA GLU A 111 7.46 -10.61 10.47
C GLU A 111 8.14 -10.46 9.11
N CYS A 112 8.59 -9.23 8.82
CA CYS A 112 9.21 -8.93 7.54
C CYS A 112 10.69 -9.34 7.51
N SER A 113 11.15 -9.79 6.34
CA SER A 113 12.56 -10.15 6.09
C SER A 113 13.53 -8.96 6.08
N SER A 114 13.02 -7.73 6.11
CA SER A 114 13.81 -6.50 6.18
C SER A 114 12.98 -5.35 6.74
N GLU A 115 13.67 -4.29 7.17
CA GLU A 115 13.09 -3.04 7.69
C GLU A 115 12.22 -2.30 6.67
N VAL A 116 12.28 -2.65 5.38
CA VAL A 116 11.39 -2.08 4.35
C VAL A 116 9.93 -2.24 4.75
N GLY A 117 9.57 -3.34 5.41
CA GLY A 117 8.20 -3.59 5.90
C GLY A 117 7.66 -2.48 6.80
N ASN A 118 8.52 -1.80 7.56
CA ASN A 118 8.15 -0.71 8.46
C ASN A 118 7.71 0.56 7.71
N SER A 119 7.95 0.65 6.40
CA SER A 119 7.42 1.74 5.56
C SER A 119 5.92 1.61 5.29
N PHE A 120 5.33 0.43 5.49
CA PHE A 120 3.90 0.23 5.25
C PHE A 120 3.08 0.63 6.48
N ASN A 121 2.22 1.62 6.30
CA ASN A 121 1.20 2.02 7.27
C ASN A 121 -0.04 2.47 6.51
N PHE A 122 -1.17 1.82 6.71
CA PHE A 122 -2.43 2.19 6.08
C PHE A 122 -3.50 2.42 7.16
N ARG A 123 -3.99 3.66 7.28
CA ARG A 123 -5.01 4.01 8.27
C ARG A 123 -6.35 4.22 7.60
N VAL A 124 -7.36 3.50 8.07
CA VAL A 124 -8.77 3.71 7.73
C VAL A 124 -9.44 4.48 8.87
N SER A 125 -9.84 5.72 8.60
CA SER A 125 -10.49 6.58 9.59
C SER A 125 -11.89 6.07 9.97
N LYS A 126 -12.37 6.45 11.17
CA LYS A 126 -13.76 6.23 11.60
C LYS A 126 -14.76 7.07 10.81
#